data_AF-A0A945QG77-F1
#
_entry.id   AF-A0A945QG77-F1
#
_cell.length_a   1.000
_cell.length_b   1.000
_cell.length_c   1.000
_cell.angle_alpha   90.00
_cell.angle_beta   90.00
_cell.angle_gamma   90.00
#
_symmetry.space_group_name_H-M   'P 1'
#
loop_
_entity.id
_entity.type
_entity.pdbx_description
1 polymer ?
#
loop_
_entity_poly.entity_id
_entity_poly.type
_entity_poly.pdbx_seq_one_letter_code
_entity_poly.pdbx_strand_id
1 'polypeptide(L)'
;MFIKKLSFFTDREDKRTLALIFLLSLLIGFIELLGVASIVPFIGLLNDPDYIADNKYFLIINNYLLLEKDSLVFIAGIFMITTFITINLLNAFNLWITTKYGALLSHKISMMTSKSYLNQSYKYFVNADISSVSKNILEESGTLSESIFIPFMQIISKVIIIILISSLLITVDFNVFIYSLLIFAFIFIVLFASIK
;
A
#
# COMPACT_ATOMS: atom_id res chain seq x y z
N MET A 1 -24.52 -14.94 0.59
CA MET A 1 -25.56 -14.00 0.10
C MET A 1 -25.02 -12.56 -0.07
N PHE A 2 -24.12 -12.06 0.78
CA PHE A 2 -23.44 -10.76 0.61
C PHE A 2 -22.54 -10.65 -0.63
N ILE A 3 -21.82 -11.72 -1.00
CA ILE A 3 -20.86 -11.73 -2.13
C ILE A 3 -21.55 -11.54 -3.50
N LYS A 4 -22.78 -12.03 -3.67
CA LYS A 4 -23.57 -11.81 -4.91
C LYS A 4 -24.11 -10.38 -5.03
N LYS A 5 -24.26 -9.64 -3.92
CA LYS A 5 -24.65 -8.22 -3.95
C LYS A 5 -23.48 -7.29 -4.27
N LEU A 6 -22.24 -7.72 -3.97
CA LEU A 6 -21.02 -6.99 -4.34
C LEU A 6 -20.77 -6.94 -5.85
N SER A 7 -21.13 -7.97 -6.62
CA SER A 7 -20.94 -7.95 -8.09
C SER A 7 -21.83 -6.93 -8.81
N PHE A 8 -22.81 -6.34 -8.11
CA PHE A 8 -23.66 -5.26 -8.61
C PHE A 8 -23.01 -3.88 -8.44
N PHE A 9 -21.99 -3.76 -7.58
CA PHE A 9 -21.32 -2.48 -7.31
C PHE A 9 -20.27 -2.10 -8.33
N THR A 10 -19.81 -3.04 -9.14
CA THR A 10 -18.65 -2.87 -10.01
C THR A 10 -19.05 -2.36 -11.39
N ASP A 11 -19.12 -1.05 -11.53
CA ASP A 11 -19.20 -0.40 -12.83
C ASP A 11 -17.86 -0.55 -13.59
N ARG A 12 -17.82 -0.24 -14.89
CA ARG A 12 -16.56 -0.27 -15.67
C ARG A 12 -15.49 0.65 -15.09
N GLU A 13 -15.91 1.75 -14.47
CA GLU A 13 -15.02 2.71 -13.82
C GLU A 13 -14.40 2.14 -12.54
N ASP A 14 -15.18 1.40 -11.75
CA ASP A 14 -14.72 0.73 -10.52
C ASP A 14 -13.61 -0.29 -10.82
N LYS A 15 -13.77 -1.08 -11.89
CA LYS A 15 -12.72 -2.03 -12.33
C LYS A 15 -11.43 -1.34 -12.73
N ARG A 16 -11.53 -0.17 -13.40
CA ARG A 16 -10.36 0.59 -13.83
C ARG A 16 -9.59 1.14 -12.65
N THR A 17 -10.29 1.69 -11.66
CA THR A 17 -9.64 2.22 -10.44
C THR A 17 -9.00 1.11 -9.61
N LEU A 18 -9.69 -0.03 -9.45
CA LEU A 18 -9.11 -1.20 -8.78
C LEU A 18 -7.87 -1.74 -9.51
N ALA A 19 -7.92 -1.82 -10.84
CA ALA A 19 -6.76 -2.22 -11.65
C ALA A 19 -5.60 -1.22 -11.54
N LEU A 20 -5.90 0.08 -11.46
CA LEU A 20 -4.90 1.12 -11.25
C LEU A 20 -4.23 0.97 -9.88
N ILE A 21 -4.99 0.81 -8.80
CA ILE A 21 -4.45 0.58 -7.44
C ILE A 21 -3.57 -0.68 -7.42
N PHE A 22 -4.02 -1.74 -8.08
CA PHE A 22 -3.25 -2.99 -8.21
C PHE A 22 -1.93 -2.78 -8.94
N LEU A 23 -1.95 -2.18 -10.13
CA LEU A 23 -0.74 -1.89 -10.91
C LEU A 23 0.22 -0.96 -10.19
N LEU A 24 -0.32 0.07 -9.52
CA LEU A 24 0.47 1.00 -8.71
C LEU A 24 1.12 0.30 -7.52
N SER A 25 0.40 -0.61 -6.85
CA SER A 25 0.95 -1.41 -5.74
C SER A 25 2.07 -2.35 -6.20
N LEU A 26 1.94 -2.96 -7.39
CA LEU A 26 3.00 -3.75 -7.99
C LEU A 26 4.25 -2.90 -8.25
N LEU A 27 4.07 -1.74 -8.89
CA LEU A 27 5.16 -0.81 -9.19
C LEU A 27 5.85 -0.34 -7.90
N ILE A 28 5.08 0.02 -6.87
CA ILE A 28 5.61 0.40 -5.55
C ILE A 28 6.46 -0.73 -4.97
N GLY A 29 5.99 -1.98 -4.99
CA GLY A 29 6.76 -3.11 -4.47
C GLY A 29 8.12 -3.28 -5.17
N PHE A 30 8.19 -3.08 -6.49
CA PHE A 30 9.45 -3.13 -7.23
C PHE A 30 10.39 -1.96 -6.89
N ILE A 31 9.87 -0.75 -6.71
CA ILE A 31 10.70 0.42 -6.38
C ILE A 31 11.16 0.35 -4.91
N GLU A 32 10.30 -0.11 -3.99
CA GLU A 32 10.66 -0.34 -2.59
C GLU A 32 11.84 -1.28 -2.47
N LEU A 33 11.86 -2.33 -3.29
CA LEU A 33 13.00 -3.22 -3.38
C LEU A 33 14.29 -2.51 -3.81
N LEU A 34 14.24 -1.72 -4.88
CA LEU A 34 15.40 -0.94 -5.32
C LEU A 34 15.88 0.00 -4.20
N GLY A 35 14.95 0.57 -3.44
CA GLY A 35 15.23 1.35 -2.23
C GLY A 35 16.00 0.55 -1.20
N VAL A 36 15.52 -0.63 -0.80
CA VAL A 36 16.19 -1.50 0.18
C VAL A 36 17.56 -1.96 -0.33
N ALA A 37 17.65 -2.36 -1.60
CA ALA A 37 18.89 -2.78 -2.23
C ALA A 37 19.93 -1.65 -2.30
N SER A 38 19.50 -0.38 -2.39
CA SER A 38 20.39 0.78 -2.43
C SER A 38 21.06 1.09 -1.09
N ILE A 39 20.51 0.61 0.04
CA ILE A 39 21.08 0.84 1.38
C ILE A 39 22.43 0.13 1.53
N VAL A 40 22.52 -1.12 1.09
CA VAL A 40 23.72 -1.96 1.22
C VAL A 40 24.96 -1.30 0.58
N PRO A 41 24.95 -0.89 -0.70
CA PRO A 41 26.10 -0.25 -1.30
C PRO A 41 26.38 1.12 -0.67
N PHE A 42 25.36 1.87 -0.25
CA PHE A 42 25.58 3.16 0.42
C PHE A 42 26.32 2.99 1.76
N ILE A 43 25.90 2.05 2.60
CA ILE A 43 26.57 1.75 3.87
C ILE A 43 27.98 1.19 3.63
N GLY A 44 28.15 0.31 2.64
CA GLY A 44 29.46 -0.21 2.27
C GLY A 44 30.44 0.90 1.90
N LEU A 45 30.01 1.83 1.05
CA LEU A 45 30.79 3.00 0.63
C LEU A 45 31.11 3.97 1.78
N LEU A 46 30.20 4.13 2.73
CA LEU A 46 30.41 4.97 3.91
C LEU A 46 31.45 4.40 4.87
N ASN A 47 31.44 3.07 5.07
CA ASN A 47 32.33 2.41 6.02
C ASN A 47 33.72 2.18 5.47
N ASP A 48 33.83 1.79 4.19
CA ASP A 48 35.10 1.58 3.53
C ASP A 48 35.04 2.09 2.08
N PRO A 49 35.75 3.18 1.74
CA PRO A 49 35.82 3.69 0.38
C PRO A 49 36.39 2.69 -0.63
N ASP A 50 37.10 1.64 -0.18
CA ASP A 50 37.62 0.57 -1.04
C ASP A 50 36.61 -0.55 -1.31
N TYR A 51 35.40 -0.49 -0.74
CA TYR A 51 34.29 -1.41 -1.01
C TYR A 51 33.92 -1.52 -2.51
N ILE A 52 34.31 -0.51 -3.30
CA ILE A 52 34.13 -0.41 -4.76
C ILE A 52 34.97 -1.45 -5.52
N ALA A 53 36.14 -1.82 -4.98
CA ALA A 53 37.16 -2.57 -5.74
C ALA A 53 36.74 -4.01 -6.08
N ASP A 54 35.90 -4.63 -5.25
CA ASP A 54 35.51 -6.04 -5.42
C ASP A 54 34.21 -6.23 -6.23
N ASN A 55 33.46 -5.15 -6.52
CA ASN A 55 32.13 -5.26 -7.13
C ASN A 55 32.10 -4.78 -8.60
N LYS A 56 31.87 -5.72 -9.52
CA LYS A 56 31.88 -5.51 -10.98
C LYS A 56 30.93 -4.39 -11.45
N TYR A 57 29.80 -4.19 -10.76
CA TYR A 57 28.84 -3.12 -11.08
C TYR A 57 29.37 -1.72 -10.75
N PHE A 58 30.16 -1.60 -9.67
CA PHE A 58 30.73 -0.33 -9.23
C PHE A 58 31.97 0.06 -10.04
N LEU A 59 32.77 -0.92 -10.49
CA LEU A 59 33.89 -0.69 -11.41
C LEU A 59 33.44 -0.09 -12.76
N ILE A 60 32.26 -0.48 -13.27
CA ILE A 60 31.71 0.10 -14.51
C ILE A 60 31.35 1.56 -14.29
N ILE A 61 30.67 1.89 -13.18
CA ILE A 61 30.28 3.27 -12.84
C ILE A 61 31.51 4.15 -12.62
N ASN A 62 32.52 3.64 -11.91
CA ASN A 62 33.76 4.38 -11.66
C ASN A 62 34.56 4.64 -12.95
N ASN A 63 34.63 3.65 -13.86
CA ASN A 63 35.31 3.82 -15.14
C ASN A 63 34.60 4.81 -16.08
N TYR A 64 33.27 4.94 -15.98
CA TYR A 64 32.51 5.89 -16.79
C TYR A 64 32.52 7.31 -16.24
N LEU A 65 32.52 7.50 -14.91
CA LEU A 65 32.43 8.83 -14.30
C LEU A 65 33.77 9.40 -13.79
N LEU A 66 34.85 8.62 -13.68
CA LEU A 66 36.18 9.08 -13.23
C LEU A 66 36.11 9.90 -11.92
N LEU A 67 35.28 9.46 -10.97
CA LEU A 67 34.98 10.22 -9.76
C LEU A 67 35.94 9.89 -8.62
N GLU A 68 36.28 10.92 -7.85
CA GLU A 68 36.92 10.72 -6.55
C GLU A 68 35.99 9.94 -5.60
N LYS A 69 36.59 9.16 -4.70
CA LYS A 69 35.85 8.25 -3.79
C LYS A 69 34.78 8.98 -2.97
N ASP A 70 35.08 10.19 -2.48
CA ASP A 70 34.13 11.02 -1.72
C ASP A 70 32.92 11.44 -2.57
N SER A 71 33.12 11.69 -3.87
CA SER A 71 32.04 12.02 -4.80
C SER A 71 31.13 10.82 -5.07
N LEU A 72 31.66 9.59 -5.06
CA LEU A 72 30.87 8.37 -5.21
C LEU A 72 29.95 8.13 -4.01
N VAL A 73 30.45 8.34 -2.79
CA VAL A 73 29.64 8.27 -1.56
C VAL A 73 28.51 9.30 -1.62
N PHE A 74 28.83 10.53 -2.03
CA PHE A 74 27.85 11.62 -2.14
C PHE A 74 26.75 11.30 -3.16
N ILE A 75 27.09 10.80 -4.35
CA ILE A 75 26.14 10.42 -5.39
C ILE A 75 25.28 9.23 -4.95
N ALA A 76 25.87 8.21 -4.31
CA ALA A 76 25.13 7.08 -3.77
C ALA A 76 24.12 7.54 -2.70
N GLY A 77 24.49 8.51 -1.86
CA GLY A 77 23.60 9.14 -0.88
C GLY A 77 22.43 9.88 -1.54
N ILE A 78 22.71 10.71 -2.55
CA ILE A 78 21.65 11.40 -3.32
C ILE A 78 20.71 10.38 -3.98
N PHE A 79 21.27 9.34 -4.59
CA PHE A 79 20.49 8.28 -5.22
C PHE A 79 19.59 7.54 -4.22
N MET A 80 20.10 7.20 -3.03
CA MET A 80 19.32 6.58 -1.97
C MET A 80 18.18 7.51 -1.52
N ILE A 81 18.48 8.77 -1.20
CA ILE A 81 17.49 9.75 -0.73
C ILE A 81 16.39 9.96 -1.77
N THR A 82 16.78 10.19 -3.04
CA THR A 82 15.82 10.38 -4.13
C THR A 82 14.91 9.16 -4.32
N THR A 83 15.47 7.95 -4.27
CA THR A 83 14.70 6.70 -4.35
C THR A 83 13.67 6.61 -3.20
N PHE A 84 14.08 6.90 -1.96
CA PHE A 84 13.17 6.90 -0.82
C PHE A 84 12.08 7.97 -0.90
N ILE A 85 12.40 9.16 -1.39
CA ILE A 85 11.40 10.21 -1.63
C ILE A 85 10.37 9.72 -2.67
N THR A 86 10.82 9.12 -3.78
CA THR A 86 9.93 8.57 -4.81
C THR A 86 9.03 7.47 -4.25
N ILE A 87 9.57 6.54 -3.45
CA ILE A 87 8.79 5.48 -2.78
C ILE A 87 7.67 6.09 -1.93
N ASN A 88 8.00 7.09 -1.10
CA ASN A 88 7.04 7.71 -0.19
C ASN A 88 5.97 8.49 -0.96
N LEU A 89 6.35 9.21 -2.02
CA LEU A 89 5.40 9.92 -2.89
C LEU A 89 4.44 8.95 -3.57
N LEU A 90 4.92 7.82 -4.09
CA LEU A 90 4.07 6.81 -4.71
C LEU A 90 3.14 6.14 -3.69
N ASN A 91 3.61 5.85 -2.48
CA ASN A 91 2.77 5.33 -1.39
C ASN A 91 1.68 6.34 -1.00
N ALA A 92 2.03 7.62 -0.87
CA ALA A 92 1.08 8.69 -0.57
C ALA A 92 0.03 8.83 -1.69
N PHE A 93 0.46 8.74 -2.96
CA PHE A 93 -0.44 8.76 -4.10
C PHE A 93 -1.38 7.55 -4.13
N ASN A 94 -0.86 6.34 -3.86
CA ASN A 94 -1.67 5.12 -3.76
C ASN A 94 -2.69 5.20 -2.62
N LEU A 95 -2.29 5.74 -1.46
CA LEU A 95 -3.19 6.00 -0.35
C LEU A 95 -4.30 6.97 -0.76
N TRP A 96 -3.95 8.09 -1.40
CA TRP A 96 -4.91 9.08 -1.87
C TRP A 96 -5.93 8.51 -2.86
N ILE A 97 -5.49 7.70 -3.84
CA ILE A 97 -6.42 7.05 -4.78
C ILE A 97 -7.35 6.08 -4.03
N THR A 98 -6.80 5.29 -3.11
CA THR A 98 -7.58 4.30 -2.35
C THR A 98 -8.64 4.97 -1.47
N THR A 99 -8.27 6.03 -0.76
CA THR A 99 -9.23 6.77 0.10
C THR A 99 -10.25 7.54 -0.72
N LYS A 100 -9.83 8.21 -1.80
CA LYS A 100 -10.75 8.89 -2.73
C LYS A 100 -11.76 7.92 -3.32
N TYR A 101 -11.30 6.75 -3.77
CA TYR A 101 -12.17 5.73 -4.32
C TYR A 101 -13.15 5.18 -3.29
N GLY A 102 -12.70 4.91 -2.06
CA GLY A 102 -13.59 4.47 -1.00
C GLY A 102 -14.64 5.51 -0.59
N ALA A 103 -14.31 6.80 -0.62
CA ALA A 103 -15.29 7.86 -0.42
C ALA A 103 -16.34 7.92 -1.54
N LEU A 104 -15.93 7.75 -2.81
CA LEU A 104 -16.85 7.68 -3.95
C LEU A 104 -17.77 6.45 -3.86
N LEU A 105 -17.22 5.31 -3.47
CA LEU A 105 -17.99 4.08 -3.26
C LEU A 105 -19.00 4.26 -2.12
N SER A 106 -18.59 4.92 -1.03
CA SER A 106 -19.46 5.29 0.09
C SER A 106 -20.67 6.08 -0.40
N HIS A 107 -20.41 7.16 -1.14
CA HIS A 107 -21.45 8.00 -1.72
C HIS A 107 -22.41 7.21 -2.64
N LYS A 108 -21.87 6.33 -3.48
CA LYS A 108 -22.66 5.46 -4.37
C LYS A 108 -23.58 4.52 -3.58
N ILE A 109 -23.08 3.89 -2.52
CA ILE A 109 -23.86 3.02 -1.63
C ILE A 109 -24.98 3.82 -0.95
N SER A 110 -24.66 4.98 -0.36
CA SER A 110 -25.64 5.83 0.31
C SER A 110 -26.76 6.28 -0.62
N MET A 111 -26.42 6.64 -1.86
CA MET A 111 -27.40 7.06 -2.87
C MET A 111 -28.30 5.91 -3.32
N MET A 112 -27.74 4.71 -3.55
CA MET A 112 -28.51 3.52 -3.91
C MET A 112 -29.47 3.10 -2.79
N THR A 113 -28.99 3.08 -1.54
CA THR A 113 -29.81 2.76 -0.36
C THR A 113 -30.94 3.75 -0.19
N SER A 114 -30.66 5.06 -0.27
CA SER A 114 -31.68 6.11 -0.20
C SER A 114 -32.75 5.97 -1.28
N LYS A 115 -32.33 5.73 -2.53
CA LYS A 115 -33.27 5.51 -3.65
C LYS A 115 -34.14 4.27 -3.42
N SER A 116 -33.57 3.20 -2.86
CA SER A 116 -34.32 1.99 -2.51
C SER A 116 -35.35 2.26 -1.42
N TYR A 117 -35.05 3.10 -0.42
CA TYR A 117 -36.00 3.51 0.60
C TYR A 117 -37.12 4.38 0.00
N LEU A 118 -36.79 5.39 -0.81
CA LEU A 118 -37.77 6.27 -1.43
C LEU A 118 -38.76 5.56 -2.37
N ASN A 119 -38.35 4.43 -2.96
CA ASN A 119 -39.21 3.59 -3.80
C ASN A 119 -40.10 2.61 -3.02
N GLN A 120 -40.02 2.58 -1.68
CA GLN A 120 -40.89 1.71 -0.87
C GLN A 120 -42.33 2.24 -0.80
N SER A 121 -43.27 1.31 -0.64
CA SER A 121 -44.70 1.66 -0.52
C SER A 121 -44.97 2.48 0.74
N TYR A 122 -46.01 3.32 0.72
CA TYR A 122 -46.43 4.07 1.92
C TYR A 122 -46.72 3.15 3.13
N LYS A 123 -47.25 1.94 2.88
CA LYS A 123 -47.46 0.93 3.93
C LYS A 123 -46.17 0.50 4.64
N TYR A 124 -45.03 0.53 3.96
CA TYR A 124 -43.74 0.27 4.58
C TYR A 124 -43.41 1.36 5.60
N PHE A 125 -43.55 2.63 5.22
CA PHE A 125 -43.25 3.77 6.09
C PHE A 125 -44.18 3.90 7.29
N VAL A 126 -45.45 3.49 7.17
CA VAL A 126 -46.39 3.47 8.31
C VAL A 126 -45.97 2.47 9.40
N ASN A 127 -45.32 1.37 9.01
CA ASN A 127 -44.90 0.32 9.93
C ASN A 127 -43.39 0.38 10.27
N ALA A 128 -42.62 1.22 9.59
CA ALA A 128 -41.18 1.34 9.76
C ALA A 128 -40.84 2.40 10.81
N ASP A 129 -39.83 2.11 11.62
CA ASP A 129 -39.24 3.10 12.50
C ASP A 129 -38.38 4.08 11.69
N ILE A 130 -38.84 5.33 11.57
CA ILE A 130 -38.19 6.39 10.80
C ILE A 130 -36.76 6.66 11.33
N SER A 131 -36.53 6.45 12.63
CA SER A 131 -35.19 6.61 13.22
C SER A 131 -34.22 5.55 12.67
N SER A 132 -34.67 4.30 12.53
CA SER A 132 -33.88 3.21 11.95
C SER A 132 -33.59 3.43 10.46
N VAL A 133 -34.56 3.95 9.70
CA VAL A 133 -34.38 4.26 8.28
C VAL A 133 -33.36 5.38 8.08
N SER A 134 -33.45 6.45 8.87
CA SER A 134 -32.50 7.57 8.83
C SER A 134 -31.09 7.12 9.22
N LYS A 135 -30.98 6.30 10.28
CA LYS A 135 -29.72 5.70 10.72
C LYS A 135 -29.08 4.83 9.65
N ASN A 136 -29.86 3.97 8.99
CA ASN A 136 -29.34 3.08 7.95
C ASN A 136 -28.88 3.85 6.70
N ILE A 137 -29.56 4.95 6.38
CA ILE A 137 -29.17 5.82 5.26
C ILE A 137 -27.90 6.60 5.58
N LEU A 138 -27.81 7.23 6.76
CA LEU A 138 -26.74 8.17 7.09
C LEU A 138 -25.50 7.50 7.71
N GLU A 139 -25.70 6.63 8.69
CA GLU A 139 -24.60 6.01 9.43
C GLU A 139 -24.17 4.72 8.77
N GLU A 140 -25.09 3.79 8.55
CA GLU A 140 -24.70 2.42 8.20
C GLU A 140 -24.07 2.35 6.80
N SER A 141 -24.57 3.11 5.83
CA SER A 141 -24.01 3.15 4.47
C SER A 141 -22.60 3.77 4.40
N GLY A 142 -22.36 4.85 5.16
CA GLY A 142 -21.07 5.54 5.21
C GLY A 142 -20.02 4.74 5.96
N THR A 143 -20.40 4.25 7.14
CA THR A 143 -19.51 3.49 8.02
C THR A 143 -19.08 2.17 7.38
N LEU A 144 -19.96 1.51 6.60
CA LEU A 144 -19.60 0.31 5.84
C LEU A 144 -18.46 0.58 4.85
N SER A 145 -18.48 1.70 4.13
CA SER A 145 -17.43 2.00 3.15
C SER A 145 -16.10 2.35 3.83
N GLU A 146 -16.15 3.21 4.85
CA GLU A 146 -14.95 3.68 5.54
C GLU A 146 -14.30 2.61 6.42
N SER A 147 -15.10 1.76 7.06
CA SER A 147 -14.61 0.76 8.02
C SER A 147 -14.31 -0.60 7.38
N ILE A 148 -14.88 -0.89 6.21
CA ILE A 148 -14.72 -2.20 5.56
C ILE A 148 -14.03 -2.07 4.21
N PHE A 149 -14.56 -1.26 3.29
CA PHE A 149 -14.06 -1.23 1.91
C PHE A 149 -12.68 -0.56 1.79
N ILE A 150 -12.49 0.62 2.40
CA ILE A 150 -11.18 1.30 2.37
C ILE A 150 -10.09 0.41 3.00
N PRO A 151 -10.25 -0.11 4.24
CA PRO A 151 -9.24 -0.95 4.86
C PRO A 151 -9.00 -2.24 4.06
N PHE A 152 -10.04 -2.84 3.50
CA PHE A 152 -9.91 -4.04 2.68
C PHE A 152 -9.05 -3.79 1.42
N MET A 153 -9.27 -2.68 0.73
CA MET A 153 -8.46 -2.29 -0.44
C MET A 153 -7.01 -1.97 -0.05
N GLN A 154 -6.81 -1.33 1.09
CA GLN A 154 -5.48 -1.09 1.65
C GLN A 154 -4.77 -2.41 1.99
N ILE A 155 -5.47 -3.35 2.62
CA ILE A 155 -4.93 -4.68 2.93
C ILE A 155 -4.49 -5.38 1.66
N ILE A 156 -5.31 -5.39 0.60
CA ILE A 156 -4.93 -5.99 -0.69
C ILE A 156 -3.64 -5.37 -1.23
N SER A 157 -3.58 -4.04 -1.28
CA SER A 157 -2.40 -3.30 -1.74
C SER A 157 -1.16 -3.67 -0.93
N LYS A 158 -1.26 -3.68 0.40
CA LYS A 158 -0.14 -4.00 1.30
C LYS A 158 0.26 -5.46 1.25
N VAL A 159 -0.68 -6.39 1.10
CA VAL A 159 -0.38 -7.82 0.92
C VAL A 159 0.42 -8.04 -0.37
N ILE A 160 0.06 -7.37 -1.47
CA ILE A 160 0.81 -7.47 -2.73
C ILE A 160 2.26 -7.00 -2.53
N ILE A 161 2.45 -5.85 -1.88
CA ILE A 161 3.78 -5.30 -1.59
C ILE A 161 4.58 -6.27 -0.71
N ILE A 162 3.98 -6.79 0.37
CA ILE A 162 4.61 -7.77 1.27
C ILE A 162 5.02 -9.04 0.51
N ILE A 163 4.15 -9.57 -0.35
CA ILE A 163 4.46 -10.77 -1.15
C ILE A 163 5.64 -10.50 -2.08
N LEU A 164 5.65 -9.37 -2.79
CA LEU A 164 6.74 -9.00 -3.69
C LEU A 164 8.07 -8.88 -2.95
N ILE A 165 8.10 -8.14 -1.85
CA ILE A 165 9.30 -7.94 -1.03
C ILE A 165 9.77 -9.27 -0.43
N SER A 166 8.85 -10.07 0.10
CA SER A 166 9.18 -11.38 0.71
C SER A 166 9.73 -12.35 -0.33
N SER A 167 9.06 -12.46 -1.48
CA SER A 167 9.50 -13.29 -2.60
C SER A 167 10.92 -12.93 -3.01
N LEU A 168 11.23 -11.64 -3.08
CA LEU A 168 12.54 -11.20 -3.51
C LEU A 168 13.60 -11.34 -2.43
N LEU A 169 13.30 -11.05 -1.16
CA LEU A 169 14.22 -11.30 -0.05
C LEU A 169 14.64 -12.77 0.01
N ILE A 170 13.71 -13.70 -0.21
CA ILE A 170 14.01 -15.14 -0.29
C ILE A 170 15.01 -15.44 -1.42
N THR A 171 14.95 -14.73 -2.55
CA THR A 171 15.91 -14.90 -3.65
C THR A 171 17.29 -14.30 -3.38
N VAL A 172 17.37 -13.24 -2.56
CA VAL A 172 18.63 -12.56 -2.24
C VAL A 172 19.35 -13.26 -1.11
N ASP A 173 18.70 -13.41 0.05
CA ASP A 173 19.23 -14.10 1.21
C ASP A 173 18.09 -14.60 2.11
N PHE A 174 17.96 -15.91 2.19
CA PHE A 174 16.95 -16.58 3.01
C PHE A 174 17.09 -16.29 4.52
N ASN A 175 18.32 -16.12 5.01
CA ASN A 175 18.55 -15.84 6.43
C ASN A 175 18.06 -14.44 6.80
N VAL A 176 18.34 -13.45 5.95
CA VAL A 176 17.86 -12.06 6.14
C VAL A 176 16.33 -12.03 6.20
N PHE A 177 15.66 -12.77 5.31
CA PHE A 177 14.20 -12.92 5.34
C PHE A 177 13.71 -13.47 6.68
N ILE A 178 14.24 -14.59 7.15
CA ILE A 178 13.83 -15.22 8.41
C ILE A 178 14.05 -14.29 9.62
N TYR A 179 15.21 -13.63 9.71
CA TYR A 179 15.48 -12.70 10.80
C TYR A 179 14.51 -11.51 10.79
N SER A 180 14.24 -10.94 9.61
CA SER A 180 13.28 -9.84 9.48
C SER A 180 11.88 -10.25 9.95
N LEU A 181 11.42 -11.45 9.56
CA LEU A 181 10.10 -11.97 9.91
C LEU A 181 9.97 -12.24 11.41
N LEU A 182 11.01 -12.82 12.03
CA LEU A 182 11.05 -13.06 13.48
C LEU A 182 11.02 -11.74 14.27
N ILE A 183 11.78 -10.73 13.85
CA ILE A 183 11.79 -9.42 14.50
C ILE A 183 10.41 -8.75 14.40
N PHE A 184 9.80 -8.76 13.22
CA PHE A 184 8.45 -8.22 13.04
C PHE A 184 7.42 -8.94 13.91
N ALA A 185 7.44 -10.28 13.93
CA ALA A 185 6.54 -11.07 14.75
C ALA A 185 6.73 -10.78 16.25
N PHE A 186 7.99 -10.68 16.70
CA PHE A 186 8.31 -10.36 18.09
C PHE A 186 7.78 -8.98 18.49
N ILE A 187 8.03 -7.95 17.68
CA ILE A 187 7.53 -6.58 17.94
C ILE A 187 6.00 -6.56 18.01
N PHE A 188 5.32 -7.26 17.09
CA PHE A 188 3.86 -7.34 17.10
C PHE A 188 3.31 -8.01 18.36
N ILE A 189 3.93 -9.10 18.81
CA ILE A 189 3.55 -9.80 20.04
C ILE A 189 3.71 -8.87 21.26
N VAL A 190 4.84 -8.17 21.35
CA VAL A 190 5.12 -7.22 22.44
C VAL A 190 4.10 -6.08 22.47
N LEU A 191 3.81 -5.48 21.32
CA LEU A 191 2.80 -4.42 21.22
C LEU A 191 1.43 -4.90 21.67
N PHE A 192 0.99 -6.09 21.22
CA PHE A 192 -0.31 -6.61 21.58
C PHE A 192 -0.40 -7.05 23.05
N ALA A 193 0.71 -7.51 23.62
CA ALA A 193 0.81 -7.80 25.05
C ALA A 193 0.78 -6.53 25.90
N SER A 194 1.35 -5.42 25.41
CA SER A 194 1.40 -4.13 26.13
C SER A 194 0.11 -3.32 26.07
N ILE A 195 -0.76 -3.57 25.09
CA ILE A 195 -2.07 -2.90 24.94
C ILE A 195 -3.15 -3.58 25.81
N LYS A 196 -2.79 -4.66 26.51
CA LYS A 196 -3.63 -5.38 27.46
C LYS A 196 -3.32 -4.98 28.90
#